data_AF-A0A7U6QM92-F1
#
_entry.id   AF-A0A7U6QM92-F1
#
_cell.length_a   1.000
_cell.length_b   1.000
_cell.length_c   1.000
_cell.angle_alpha   90.00
_cell.angle_beta   90.00
_cell.angle_gamma   90.00
#
_symmetry.space_group_name_H-M   'P 1'
#
loop_
_entity.id
_entity.type
_entity.pdbx_description
1 polymer ?
#
loop_
_entity_poly.entity_id
_entity_poly.type
_entity_poly.pdbx_seq_one_letter_code
_entity_poly.pdbx_strand_id
1 'polypeptide(L)'
;MILYKYMSLSGAMKAIETSSIGFTHLEDFNDPFECTALGFKAQSNSFTTSKIAQNACRNRFSRGYVVLSLTRQPLNPLMWAHYGDSHQGVVIGIDVEEANLHSLSDNFIPYQLGEVIYTKTKLHNDLDLISEDELMDIGQNILFEGNIFNLAKELFYINH
;
A
#
# COMPACT_ATOMS: atom_id res chain seq x y z
N MET A 1 8.99 -18.23 -0.42
CA MET A 1 7.59 -18.44 -0.87
C MET A 1 7.42 -17.70 -2.18
N ILE A 2 6.65 -18.22 -3.15
CA ILE A 2 6.42 -17.48 -4.39
C ILE A 2 5.16 -16.61 -4.29
N LEU A 3 5.30 -15.31 -4.54
CA LEU A 3 4.19 -14.40 -4.81
C LEU A 3 4.26 -13.87 -6.24
N TYR A 4 3.13 -13.42 -6.77
CA TYR A 4 2.96 -13.08 -8.17
C TYR A 4 2.73 -11.59 -8.37
N LYS A 5 3.45 -10.99 -9.31
CA LYS A 5 3.24 -9.62 -9.78
C LYS A 5 2.64 -9.63 -11.18
N TYR A 6 1.54 -8.91 -11.33
CA TYR A 6 0.89 -8.64 -12.61
C TYR A 6 1.44 -7.34 -13.18
N MET A 7 1.71 -7.31 -14.47
CA MET A 7 2.20 -6.13 -15.17
C MET A 7 1.99 -6.25 -16.68
N SER A 8 2.11 -5.13 -17.38
CA SER A 8 2.16 -5.12 -18.85
C SER A 8 3.37 -5.91 -19.36
N LEU A 9 3.29 -6.38 -20.60
CA LEU A 9 4.40 -7.07 -21.26
C LEU A 9 5.66 -6.19 -21.32
N SER A 10 5.51 -4.89 -21.61
CA SER A 10 6.63 -3.94 -21.65
C SER A 10 7.26 -3.74 -20.27
N GLY A 11 6.44 -3.68 -19.21
CA GLY A 11 6.91 -3.60 -17.83
C GLY A 11 7.73 -4.82 -17.42
N ALA A 12 7.27 -6.01 -17.80
CA ALA A 12 7.96 -7.27 -17.52
C ALA A 12 9.28 -7.41 -18.26
N MET A 13 9.32 -7.07 -19.55
CA MET A 13 10.56 -7.06 -20.32
C MET A 13 11.60 -6.16 -19.66
N LYS A 14 11.19 -4.94 -19.26
CA LYS A 14 12.07 -4.01 -18.56
C LYS A 14 12.56 -4.57 -17.23
N ALA A 15 11.67 -5.15 -16.42
CA ALA A 15 12.01 -5.76 -15.13
C ALA A 15 13.07 -6.88 -15.26
N ILE A 16 12.93 -7.73 -16.29
CA ILE A 16 13.88 -8.80 -16.59
C ILE A 16 15.22 -8.21 -17.05
N GLU A 17 15.19 -7.26 -17.99
CA GLU A 17 16.40 -6.60 -18.51
C GLU A 17 17.20 -5.88 -17.43
N THR A 18 16.52 -5.21 -16.49
CA THR A 18 17.17 -4.48 -15.40
C THR A 18 17.38 -5.32 -14.14
N SER A 19 16.93 -6.58 -14.13
CA SER A 19 16.95 -7.45 -12.94
C SER A 19 16.36 -6.76 -11.70
N SER A 20 15.28 -6.02 -11.89
CA SER A 20 14.65 -5.23 -10.82
C SER A 20 13.14 -5.34 -10.89
N ILE A 21 12.48 -5.03 -9.78
CA ILE A 21 11.02 -5.03 -9.69
C ILE A 21 10.49 -3.61 -9.54
N GLY A 22 9.40 -3.33 -10.24
CA GLY A 22 8.71 -2.05 -10.18
C GLY A 22 7.85 -1.92 -8.91
N PHE A 23 7.98 -0.79 -8.24
CA PHE A 23 7.10 -0.34 -7.18
C PHE A 23 6.17 0.75 -7.72
N THR A 24 5.01 0.91 -7.10
CA THR A 24 3.97 1.86 -7.51
C THR A 24 3.76 2.89 -6.40
N HIS A 25 3.65 4.17 -6.75
CA HIS A 25 3.24 5.20 -5.79
C HIS A 25 1.77 5.00 -5.41
N LEU A 26 1.38 5.36 -4.19
CA LEU A 26 0.00 5.16 -3.73
C LEU A 26 -1.02 5.95 -4.58
N GLU A 27 -0.60 7.03 -5.23
CA GLU A 27 -1.45 7.82 -6.14
C GLU A 27 -1.62 7.19 -7.53
N ASP A 28 -0.71 6.29 -7.92
CA ASP A 28 -0.69 5.63 -9.22
C ASP A 28 -1.32 4.22 -9.17
N PHE A 29 -2.05 3.92 -8.10
CA PHE A 29 -2.74 2.66 -7.95
C PHE A 29 -3.88 2.50 -8.96
N ASN A 30 -4.02 1.26 -9.46
CA ASN A 30 -4.98 0.94 -10.53
C ASN A 30 -6.38 0.65 -10.00
N ASP A 31 -6.54 0.43 -8.69
CA ASP A 31 -7.84 0.24 -8.04
C ASP A 31 -8.26 1.53 -7.32
N PRO A 32 -9.41 2.14 -7.68
CA PRO A 32 -9.88 3.38 -7.07
C PRO A 32 -10.24 3.26 -5.58
N PHE A 33 -10.35 2.05 -5.03
CA PHE A 33 -10.66 1.80 -3.62
C PHE A 33 -9.41 1.58 -2.75
N GLU A 34 -8.22 1.45 -3.34
CA GLU A 34 -6.96 1.33 -2.60
C GLU A 34 -6.71 2.60 -1.76
N CYS A 35 -6.25 2.41 -0.50
CA CYS A 35 -5.97 3.48 0.47
C CYS A 35 -7.16 4.36 0.88
N THR A 36 -8.40 3.91 0.69
CA THR A 36 -9.61 4.69 1.05
C THR A 36 -10.07 4.53 2.50
N ALA A 37 -9.51 3.56 3.23
CA ALA A 37 -9.94 3.22 4.58
C ALA A 37 -9.42 4.16 5.69
N LEU A 38 -8.43 5.03 5.42
CA LEU A 38 -7.97 6.02 6.41
C LEU A 38 -9.13 6.88 6.93
N GLY A 39 -9.39 6.82 8.23
CA GLY A 39 -10.48 7.55 8.88
C GLY A 39 -10.09 8.04 10.27
N PHE A 40 -10.05 9.36 10.46
CA PHE A 40 -9.73 10.00 11.75
C PHE A 40 -10.98 10.42 12.50
N LYS A 41 -10.97 10.31 13.85
CA LYS A 41 -12.03 10.83 14.71
C LYS A 41 -12.20 12.34 14.52
N ALA A 42 -13.45 12.81 14.43
CA ALA A 42 -13.76 14.23 14.47
C ALA A 42 -13.67 14.73 15.93
N GLN A 43 -12.72 15.61 16.24
CA GLN A 43 -12.72 16.31 17.52
C GLN A 43 -13.50 17.61 17.42
N SER A 44 -14.44 17.84 18.36
CA SER A 44 -15.31 19.01 18.38
C SER A 44 -14.59 20.35 18.62
N ASN A 45 -13.32 20.31 19.05
CA ASN A 45 -12.57 21.48 19.53
C ASN A 45 -11.31 21.81 18.69
N SER A 46 -11.06 21.10 17.59
CA SER A 46 -9.92 21.39 16.68
C SER A 46 -10.40 22.16 15.44
N PHE A 47 -9.65 23.19 15.04
CA PHE A 47 -9.92 23.95 13.81
C PHE A 47 -9.70 23.10 12.54
N THR A 48 -8.97 21.98 12.68
CA THR A 48 -8.68 21.06 11.59
C THR A 48 -9.77 19.99 11.48
N THR A 49 -10.61 20.06 10.46
CA THR A 49 -11.57 18.97 10.16
C THR A 49 -10.84 17.66 9.88
N SER A 50 -11.42 16.52 10.30
CA SER A 50 -10.87 15.17 10.08
C SER A 50 -10.50 14.87 8.62
N LYS A 51 -11.21 15.49 7.66
CA LYS A 51 -10.90 15.42 6.22
C LYS A 51 -9.55 16.06 5.85
N ILE A 52 -9.18 17.18 6.49
CA ILE A 52 -7.89 17.85 6.24
C ILE A 52 -6.75 16.97 6.76
N ALA A 53 -6.89 16.43 7.97
CA ALA A 53 -5.93 15.48 8.53
C ALA A 53 -5.79 14.22 7.66
N GLN A 54 -6.92 13.66 7.20
CA GLN A 54 -6.95 12.53 6.27
C GLN A 54 -6.19 12.82 4.97
N ASN A 55 -6.46 13.97 4.33
CA ASN A 55 -5.80 14.36 3.10
C ASN A 55 -4.29 14.61 3.31
N ALA A 56 -3.92 15.29 4.40
CA ALA A 56 -2.51 15.54 4.73
C ALA A 56 -1.75 14.22 4.95
N CYS A 57 -2.33 13.30 5.71
CA CYS A 57 -1.80 11.96 5.95
C CYS A 57 -1.64 11.19 4.63
N ARG A 58 -2.71 11.11 3.81
CA ARG A 58 -2.68 10.44 2.51
C ARG A 58 -1.58 11.01 1.61
N ASN A 59 -1.47 12.32 1.54
CA ASN A 59 -0.45 13.00 0.72
C ASN A 59 0.98 12.70 1.23
N ARG A 60 1.18 12.60 2.55
CA ARG A 60 2.48 12.23 3.12
C ARG A 60 2.84 10.78 2.79
N PHE A 61 1.92 9.83 2.97
CA PHE A 61 2.16 8.44 2.58
C PHE A 61 2.45 8.29 1.09
N SER A 62 1.67 8.97 0.23
CA SER A 62 1.86 8.94 -1.23
C SER A 62 3.26 9.39 -1.66
N ARG A 63 3.79 10.43 -0.99
CA ARG A 63 5.10 11.00 -1.31
C ARG A 63 6.27 10.28 -0.63
N GLY A 64 6.03 9.67 0.53
CA GLY A 64 7.06 9.06 1.35
C GLY A 64 7.31 7.59 1.05
N TYR A 65 6.33 6.89 0.49
CA TYR A 65 6.39 5.44 0.29
C TYR A 65 5.94 5.02 -1.11
N VAL A 66 6.44 3.86 -1.52
CA VAL A 66 6.02 3.14 -2.72
C VAL A 66 5.65 1.71 -2.31
N VAL A 67 4.75 1.10 -3.07
CA VAL A 67 4.16 -0.20 -2.74
C VAL A 67 4.44 -1.19 -3.84
N LEU A 68 4.75 -2.42 -3.43
CA LEU A 68 4.85 -3.57 -4.31
C LEU A 68 3.60 -4.45 -4.15
N SER A 69 2.61 -4.29 -5.03
CA SER A 69 1.38 -5.10 -5.00
C SER A 69 1.65 -6.52 -5.51
N LEU A 70 1.51 -7.52 -4.64
CA LEU A 70 1.71 -8.94 -4.94
C LEU A 70 0.46 -9.76 -4.57
N THR A 71 0.31 -10.91 -5.21
CA THR A 71 -0.79 -11.84 -4.89
C THR A 71 -0.32 -13.29 -4.84
N ARG A 72 -1.05 -14.14 -4.11
CA ARG A 72 -0.83 -15.59 -4.10
C ARG A 72 -1.46 -16.29 -5.31
N GLN A 73 -2.28 -15.60 -6.09
CA GLN A 73 -3.05 -16.17 -7.19
C GLN A 73 -2.59 -15.62 -8.55
N PRO A 74 -1.96 -16.44 -9.42
CA PRO A 74 -1.48 -16.00 -10.74
C PRO A 74 -2.58 -15.92 -11.82
N LEU A 75 -3.78 -16.44 -11.52
CA LEU A 75 -4.91 -16.50 -12.46
C LEU A 75 -6.16 -15.78 -11.94
N ASN A 76 -5.99 -14.76 -11.09
CA ASN A 76 -7.11 -13.99 -10.53
C ASN A 76 -7.67 -13.02 -11.60
N PRO A 77 -8.94 -13.18 -12.04
CA PRO A 77 -9.49 -12.37 -13.12
C PRO A 77 -9.55 -10.87 -12.83
N LEU A 78 -9.80 -10.50 -11.56
CA LEU A 78 -9.85 -9.10 -11.15
C LEU A 78 -8.45 -8.47 -11.22
N MET A 79 -7.43 -9.18 -10.75
CA MET A 79 -6.03 -8.73 -10.88
C MET A 79 -5.61 -8.62 -12.34
N TRP A 80 -6.05 -9.52 -13.21
CA TRP A 80 -5.82 -9.42 -14.65
C TRP A 80 -6.46 -8.16 -15.26
N ALA A 81 -7.65 -7.77 -14.80
CA ALA A 81 -8.32 -6.55 -15.26
C ALA A 81 -7.56 -5.28 -14.84
N HIS A 82 -7.18 -5.17 -13.56
CA HIS A 82 -6.58 -3.95 -13.01
C HIS A 82 -5.06 -3.85 -13.21
N TYR A 83 -4.34 -4.97 -13.12
CA TYR A 83 -2.87 -4.99 -13.10
C TYR A 83 -2.25 -5.78 -14.25
N GLY A 84 -3.03 -6.64 -14.92
CA GLY A 84 -2.60 -7.44 -16.05
C GLY A 84 -2.84 -6.77 -17.40
N ASP A 85 -2.71 -5.45 -17.49
CA ASP A 85 -2.86 -4.68 -18.74
C ASP A 85 -4.17 -5.02 -19.49
N SER A 86 -5.30 -4.89 -18.78
CA SER A 86 -6.62 -5.24 -19.30
C SER A 86 -6.70 -6.68 -19.85
N HIS A 87 -6.21 -7.65 -19.07
CA HIS A 87 -6.16 -9.10 -19.39
C HIS A 87 -5.15 -9.53 -20.46
N GLN A 88 -4.18 -8.71 -20.85
CA GLN A 88 -3.23 -9.02 -21.93
C GLN A 88 -1.75 -9.00 -21.51
N GLY A 89 -1.47 -8.63 -20.26
CA GLY A 89 -0.14 -8.55 -19.70
C GLY A 89 0.46 -9.91 -19.36
N VAL A 90 1.33 -9.91 -18.37
CA VAL A 90 2.03 -11.10 -17.89
C VAL A 90 2.05 -11.14 -16.37
N VAL A 91 2.36 -12.33 -15.85
CA VAL A 91 2.51 -12.59 -14.42
C VAL A 91 3.90 -13.16 -14.17
N ILE A 92 4.66 -12.53 -13.28
CA ILE A 92 5.98 -12.99 -12.84
C ILE A 92 5.86 -13.51 -11.42
N GLY A 93 6.41 -14.71 -11.17
CA GLY A 93 6.58 -15.25 -9.83
C GLY A 93 7.89 -14.77 -9.22
N ILE A 94 7.83 -14.29 -7.97
CA ILE A 94 8.95 -13.75 -7.21
C ILE A 94 9.11 -14.59 -5.95
N ASP A 95 10.32 -15.09 -5.71
CA ASP A 95 10.62 -15.65 -4.40
C ASP A 95 10.88 -14.51 -3.42
N VAL A 96 9.93 -14.30 -2.51
CA VAL A 96 9.93 -13.19 -1.57
C VAL A 96 11.00 -13.32 -0.48
N GLU A 97 11.51 -14.55 -0.26
CA GLU A 97 12.61 -14.77 0.67
C GLU A 97 13.93 -14.37 0.03
N GLU A 98 14.17 -14.83 -1.20
CA GLU A 98 15.37 -14.46 -1.96
C GLU A 98 15.41 -12.96 -2.28
N ALA A 99 14.24 -12.35 -2.53
CA ALA A 99 14.10 -10.92 -2.73
C ALA A 99 14.15 -10.10 -1.43
N ASN A 100 14.37 -10.73 -0.27
CA ASN A 100 14.48 -10.09 1.04
C ASN A 100 13.28 -9.22 1.43
N LEU A 101 12.07 -9.58 0.99
CA LEU A 101 10.85 -8.81 1.26
C LEU A 101 10.30 -9.04 2.69
N HIS A 102 10.94 -9.92 3.46
CA HIS A 102 10.62 -10.18 4.87
C HIS A 102 11.33 -9.22 5.83
N SER A 103 12.37 -8.53 5.38
CA SER A 103 13.25 -7.75 6.23
C SER A 103 12.58 -6.47 6.73
N LEU A 104 12.55 -6.29 8.06
CA LEU A 104 12.06 -5.08 8.71
C LEU A 104 13.03 -3.90 8.62
N SER A 105 14.30 -4.14 8.28
CA SER A 105 15.26 -3.04 8.06
C SER A 105 15.09 -2.40 6.69
N ASP A 106 14.60 -3.17 5.71
CA ASP A 106 14.54 -2.77 4.31
C ASP A 106 13.12 -2.44 3.86
N ASN A 107 12.11 -2.97 4.55
CA ASN A 107 10.70 -2.79 4.21
C ASN A 107 9.96 -2.15 5.39
N PHE A 108 9.34 -1.00 5.15
CA PHE A 108 8.47 -0.36 6.13
C PHE A 108 7.28 -1.25 6.53
N ILE A 109 6.73 -2.02 5.59
CA ILE A 109 5.83 -3.13 5.88
C ILE A 109 6.32 -4.35 5.07
N PRO A 110 6.83 -5.39 5.74
CA PRO A 110 7.27 -6.60 5.05
C PRO A 110 6.07 -7.40 4.53
N TYR A 111 6.31 -8.28 3.55
CA TYR A 111 5.22 -8.96 2.84
C TYR A 111 4.30 -9.77 3.77
N GLN A 112 4.81 -10.27 4.91
CA GLN A 112 4.02 -11.05 5.88
C GLN A 112 2.94 -10.23 6.56
N LEU A 113 3.08 -8.90 6.60
CA LEU A 113 2.24 -7.98 7.37
C LEU A 113 1.42 -7.04 6.48
N GLY A 114 1.63 -7.07 5.16
CA GLY A 114 0.94 -6.25 4.16
C GLY A 114 -0.22 -6.96 3.47
N GLU A 115 -0.93 -7.86 4.15
CA GLU A 115 -2.10 -8.52 3.56
C GLU A 115 -3.26 -7.52 3.42
N VAL A 116 -3.79 -7.43 2.20
CA VAL A 116 -4.93 -6.57 1.87
C VAL A 116 -6.23 -7.27 2.26
N ILE A 117 -7.05 -6.58 3.06
CA ILE A 117 -8.32 -7.10 3.58
C ILE A 117 -9.47 -6.34 2.94
N TYR A 118 -10.28 -7.05 2.15
CA TYR A 118 -11.50 -6.53 1.57
C TYR A 118 -12.64 -6.64 2.58
N THR A 119 -13.26 -5.52 2.92
CA THR A 119 -14.36 -5.46 3.88
C THR A 119 -15.57 -4.72 3.29
N LYS A 120 -16.77 -5.20 3.60
CA LYS A 120 -18.04 -4.54 3.19
C LYS A 120 -18.45 -3.39 4.10
N THR A 121 -17.82 -3.31 5.27
CA THR A 121 -18.19 -2.35 6.31
C THR A 121 -16.97 -1.51 6.59
N LYS A 122 -17.07 -0.21 6.32
CA LYS A 122 -16.01 0.74 6.62
C LYS A 122 -15.65 0.62 8.09
N LEU A 123 -14.38 0.36 8.39
CA LEU A 123 -13.88 0.37 9.75
C LEU A 123 -14.28 1.71 10.37
N HIS A 124 -15.02 1.67 11.48
CA HIS A 124 -15.47 2.90 12.13
C HIS A 124 -14.24 3.71 12.55
N ASN A 125 -14.27 5.00 12.18
CA ASN A 125 -13.18 5.99 12.29
C ASN A 125 -12.68 6.17 13.73
N ASP A 126 -11.93 5.21 14.26
CA ASP A 126 -11.50 5.22 15.66
C ASP A 126 -10.01 5.56 15.85
N LEU A 127 -9.32 5.96 14.77
CA LEU A 127 -7.95 6.46 14.90
C LEU A 127 -7.97 7.83 15.57
N ASP A 128 -7.16 7.93 16.63
CA ASP A 128 -6.85 9.21 17.24
C ASP A 128 -6.09 10.07 16.22
N LEU A 129 -6.25 11.40 16.35
CA LEU A 129 -5.54 12.33 15.48
C LEU A 129 -4.03 12.17 15.70
N ILE A 130 -3.28 11.96 14.63
CA ILE A 130 -1.82 12.02 14.66
C ILE A 130 -1.35 13.44 15.01
N SER A 131 -0.27 13.54 15.78
CA SER A 131 0.37 14.83 16.05
C SER A 131 1.00 15.42 14.78
N GLU A 132 1.29 16.72 14.79
CA GLU A 132 2.01 17.35 13.68
C GLU A 132 3.41 16.73 13.49
N ASP A 133 4.08 16.37 14.59
CA ASP A 133 5.39 15.70 14.55
C ASP A 133 5.28 14.31 13.91
N GLU A 134 4.30 13.50 14.31
CA GLU A 134 4.04 12.17 13.71
C GLU A 134 3.71 12.28 12.22
N LEU A 135 2.94 13.29 11.80
CA LEU A 135 2.63 13.55 10.40
C LEU A 135 3.87 13.92 9.57
N MET A 136 4.80 14.66 10.18
CA MET A 136 6.05 15.09 9.53
C MET A 136 7.07 13.95 9.41
N ASP A 137 7.00 12.96 10.31
CA ASP A 137 7.86 11.78 10.33
C ASP A 137 7.49 10.73 9.26
N ILE A 138 6.27 10.76 8.71
CA ILE A 138 5.84 9.88 7.62
C ILE A 138 6.76 10.05 6.41
N GLY A 139 7.44 8.97 6.03
CA GLY A 139 8.40 8.94 4.91
C GLY A 139 9.83 9.34 5.30
N GLN A 140 10.11 9.69 6.55
CA GLN A 140 11.46 10.01 7.03
C GLN A 140 12.15 8.86 7.76
N ASN A 141 11.38 8.00 8.43
CA ASN A 141 11.90 6.85 9.18
C ASN A 141 11.33 5.53 8.66
N ILE A 142 12.20 4.51 8.60
CA ILE A 142 11.84 3.12 8.25
C ILE A 142 11.49 2.32 9.51
N LEU A 143 11.76 2.86 10.70
CA LEU A 143 11.60 2.14 11.96
C LEU A 143 10.16 1.65 12.16
N PHE A 144 10.07 0.33 12.32
CA PHE A 144 8.84 -0.45 12.40
C PHE A 144 8.18 -0.35 13.79
N GLU A 145 7.93 0.84 14.31
CA GLU A 145 7.36 1.00 15.65
C GLU A 145 6.37 2.16 15.73
N GLY A 146 5.32 1.99 16.55
CA GLY A 146 4.42 3.07 16.96
C GLY A 146 3.15 3.26 16.12
N ASN A 147 2.53 4.44 16.29
CA ASN A 147 1.22 4.77 15.73
C ASN A 147 1.21 4.81 14.19
N ILE A 148 2.31 5.22 13.56
CA ILE A 148 2.44 5.33 12.10
C ILE A 148 2.31 3.95 11.44
N PHE A 149 2.80 2.89 12.08
CA PHE A 149 2.62 1.53 11.57
C PHE A 149 1.15 1.08 11.58
N ASN A 150 0.44 1.32 12.68
CA ASN A 150 -0.99 1.00 12.77
C ASN A 150 -1.80 1.79 11.72
N LEU A 151 -1.45 3.06 11.54
CA LEU A 151 -2.03 3.91 10.51
C LEU A 151 -1.75 3.40 9.09
N ALA A 152 -0.54 2.90 8.84
CA ALA A 152 -0.18 2.35 7.54
C ALA A 152 -0.88 1.02 7.25
N LYS A 153 -1.15 0.19 8.27
CA LYS A 153 -1.98 -1.01 8.12
C LYS A 153 -3.41 -0.70 7.66
N GLU A 154 -3.97 0.43 8.12
CA GLU A 154 -5.29 0.87 7.69
C GLU A 154 -5.36 1.16 6.17
N LEU A 155 -4.23 1.49 5.53
CA LEU A 155 -4.19 1.68 4.06
C LEU A 155 -4.47 0.39 3.27
N PHE A 156 -4.30 -0.78 3.89
CA PHE A 156 -4.53 -2.08 3.26
C PHE A 156 -5.94 -2.65 3.48
N TYR A 157 -6.81 -1.89 4.16
CA TYR A 157 -8.23 -2.21 4.14
C TYR A 157 -8.88 -1.55 2.92
N ILE A 158 -9.51 -2.37 2.09
CA ILE A 158 -10.27 -1.91 0.93
C ILE A 158 -11.76 -2.06 1.25
N ASN A 159 -12.47 -0.93 1.17
CA ASN A 159 -13.92 -0.89 1.37
C ASN A 159 -14.61 -1.11 0.03
N HIS A 160 -15.39 -2.18 -0.06
CA HIS A 160 -16.04 -2.60 -1.31
C HIS A 160 -17.55 -2.78 -1.17
#